data_AF-A0A2G2YX45-F1
#
_entry.id   AF-A0A2G2YX45-F1
#
_cell.length_a   1.000
_cell.length_b   1.000
_cell.length_c   1.000
_cell.angle_alpha   90.00
_cell.angle_beta   90.00
_cell.angle_gamma   90.00
#
_symmetry.space_group_name_H-M   'P 1'
#
loop_
_entity.id
_entity.type
_entity.pdbx_description
1 polymer ?
#
loop_
_entity_poly.entity_id
_entity_poly.type
_entity_poly.pdbx_seq_one_letter_code
_entity_poly.pdbx_strand_id
1 'polypeptide(L)'
;MANPFDVQYVDGISQQTIGSLDSGPFVTAYAEYLSDGLQVPNNGLDARLLRKRYAALLWKYREAKAQKPYTIDIKDPQRPKQNSIALDGEQLVHID
;
A
#
# COMPACT_ATOMS: atom_id res chain seq x y z
N MET A 1 -11.36 16.17 25.22
CA MET A 1 -10.16 15.34 24.95
C MET A 1 -9.74 15.65 23.53
N ALA A 2 -8.61 16.33 23.33
CA ALA A 2 -8.16 16.70 21.98
C ALA A 2 -7.45 15.50 21.35
N ASN A 3 -7.73 15.21 20.07
CA ASN A 3 -6.99 14.23 19.31
C ASN A 3 -5.50 14.62 19.30
N PRO A 4 -4.56 13.74 19.70
CA PRO A 4 -3.13 14.06 19.72
C PRO A 4 -2.52 14.24 18.33
N PHE A 5 -3.24 13.88 17.26
CA PHE A 5 -2.76 13.97 15.88
C PHE A 5 -3.35 15.19 15.16
N ASP A 6 -2.48 15.93 14.49
CA ASP A 6 -2.87 16.92 13.49
C ASP A 6 -3.26 16.18 12.21
N VAL A 7 -4.52 16.31 11.80
CA VAL A 7 -5.09 15.62 10.63
C VAL A 7 -5.40 16.68 9.58
N GLN A 8 -4.72 16.61 8.43
CA GLN A 8 -4.99 17.47 7.29
C GLN A 8 -5.79 16.72 6.23
N TYR A 9 -6.89 17.32 5.80
CA TYR A 9 -7.67 16.86 4.66
C TYR A 9 -7.18 17.58 3.40
N VAL A 10 -6.88 16.80 2.36
CA VAL A 10 -6.44 17.31 1.07
C VAL A 10 -7.53 17.02 0.04
N ASP A 11 -8.07 18.08 -0.57
CA ASP A 11 -9.07 17.99 -1.64
C ASP A 11 -8.41 18.01 -3.03
N GLY A 12 -9.16 17.67 -4.08
CA GLY A 12 -8.66 17.67 -5.46
C GLY A 12 -7.78 16.46 -5.81
N ILE A 13 -7.65 15.51 -4.88
CA ILE A 13 -6.98 14.24 -5.10
C ILE A 13 -7.78 13.43 -6.12
N SER A 14 -7.16 13.17 -7.27
CA SER A 14 -7.73 12.26 -8.27
C SER A 14 -8.01 10.91 -7.62
N GLN A 15 -9.22 10.38 -7.71
CA GLN A 15 -9.51 9.05 -7.16
C GLN A 15 -9.25 7.98 -8.22
N GLN A 16 -8.85 6.79 -7.77
CA GLN A 16 -8.87 5.62 -8.65
C GLN A 16 -10.31 5.34 -9.11
N THR A 17 -10.48 4.88 -10.34
CA THR A 17 -11.80 4.45 -10.84
C THR A 17 -12.34 3.32 -9.96
N ILE A 18 -13.62 3.40 -9.59
CA ILE A 18 -14.30 2.36 -8.82
C ILE A 18 -14.16 1.02 -9.56
N GLY A 19 -13.74 -0.03 -8.83
CA GLY A 19 -13.43 -1.35 -9.41
C GLY A 19 -11.99 -1.53 -9.89
N SER A 20 -11.12 -0.52 -9.75
CA SER A 20 -9.69 -0.66 -10.02
C SER A 20 -9.01 -1.55 -8.97
N LEU A 21 -8.19 -2.50 -9.43
CA LEU A 21 -7.35 -3.35 -8.58
C LEU A 21 -6.05 -2.64 -8.15
N ASP A 22 -5.83 -1.40 -8.58
CA ASP A 22 -4.56 -0.66 -8.41
C ASP A 22 -4.49 0.18 -7.11
N SER A 23 -5.30 -0.16 -6.09
CA SER A 23 -5.35 0.59 -4.82
C SER A 23 -4.01 0.62 -4.09
N GLY A 24 -3.29 -0.51 -4.06
CA GLY A 24 -1.96 -0.59 -3.45
C GLY A 24 -0.92 0.32 -4.12
N PRO A 25 -0.69 0.18 -5.44
CA PRO A 25 0.20 1.09 -6.18
C PRO A 25 -0.16 2.57 -6.04
N PHE A 26 -1.46 2.88 -6.02
CA PHE A 26 -1.96 4.24 -5.87
C PHE A 26 -1.60 4.83 -4.50
N VAL A 27 -1.90 4.12 -3.42
CA VAL A 27 -1.54 4.55 -2.05
C VAL A 27 -0.03 4.67 -1.87
N THR A 28 0.73 3.73 -2.44
CA THR A 28 2.21 3.73 -2.34
C THR A 28 2.80 4.99 -2.98
N ALA A 29 2.34 5.34 -4.17
CA ALA A 29 2.83 6.53 -4.87
C ALA A 29 2.43 7.82 -4.16
N TYR A 30 1.23 7.87 -3.57
CA TYR A 30 0.82 9.00 -2.74
C TYR A 30 1.69 9.16 -1.50
N ALA A 31 2.00 8.07 -0.81
CA ALA A 31 2.88 8.08 0.35
C ALA A 31 4.31 8.54 0.00
N GLU A 32 4.88 8.03 -1.09
CA GLU A 32 6.18 8.44 -1.60
C GLU A 32 6.20 9.95 -1.90
N TYR A 33 5.19 10.41 -2.62
CA TYR A 33 5.07 11.80 -3.03
C TYR A 33 4.93 12.78 -1.85
N LEU A 34 4.13 12.42 -0.84
CA LEU A 34 4.02 13.18 0.41
C LEU A 34 5.31 13.14 1.21
N SER A 35 6.03 12.00 1.20
CA SER A 35 7.31 11.87 1.92
C SER A 35 8.42 12.71 1.29
N ASP A 36 8.39 12.89 -0.03
CA ASP A 36 9.30 13.76 -0.77
C ASP A 36 8.95 15.26 -0.63
N GLY A 37 7.85 15.58 0.08
CA GLY A 37 7.38 16.96 0.29
C GLY A 37 6.85 17.62 -0.98
N LEU A 38 6.51 16.83 -2.00
CA LEU A 38 6.00 17.33 -3.26
C LEU A 38 4.49 17.67 -3.15
N GLN A 39 3.99 18.58 -4.00
CA GLN A 39 2.58 19.06 -3.99
C GLN A 39 1.62 18.17 -4.79
N VAL A 40 0.67 17.52 -4.12
CA VAL A 40 -0.13 16.44 -4.73
C VAL A 40 -0.63 16.83 -6.13
N PRO A 41 -0.29 16.08 -7.19
CA PRO A 41 -0.69 16.44 -8.54
C PRO A 41 -2.21 16.28 -8.67
N ASN A 42 -2.90 17.39 -8.95
CA ASN A 42 -4.34 17.43 -9.24
C ASN A 42 -4.69 16.72 -10.56
N ASN A 43 -3.70 16.59 -11.44
CA ASN A 43 -3.77 15.83 -12.67
C ASN A 43 -3.52 14.35 -12.35
N GLY A 44 -4.59 13.56 -12.40
CA GLY A 44 -4.65 12.14 -12.10
C GLY A 44 -3.34 11.38 -12.29
N LEU A 45 -2.86 10.73 -11.22
CA LEU A 45 -1.74 9.80 -11.33
C LEU A 45 -2.12 8.72 -12.35
N ASP A 46 -1.39 8.66 -13.48
CA ASP A 46 -1.65 7.66 -14.51
C ASP A 46 -1.46 6.25 -13.91
N ALA A 47 -2.58 5.53 -13.74
CA ALA A 47 -2.61 4.19 -13.19
C ALA A 47 -1.65 3.25 -13.94
N ARG A 48 -1.49 3.44 -15.26
CA ARG A 48 -0.56 2.64 -16.07
C ARG A 48 0.90 2.93 -15.72
N LEU A 49 1.24 4.19 -15.47
CA LEU A 49 2.58 4.60 -15.05
C LEU A 49 2.88 4.08 -13.63
N LEU A 50 1.93 4.23 -12.70
CA LEU A 50 2.04 3.73 -11.33
C LEU A 50 2.29 2.23 -11.30
N ARG A 51 1.50 1.45 -12.07
CA ARG A 51 1.65 0.01 -12.16
C ARG A 51 3.04 -0.40 -12.68
N LYS A 52 3.59 0.33 -13.65
CA LYS A 52 4.96 0.08 -14.15
C LYS A 52 6.03 0.36 -13.09
N ARG A 53 5.93 1.48 -12.36
CA ARG A 53 6.86 1.81 -11.27
C ARG A 53 6.80 0.77 -10.16
N TYR A 54 5.58 0.43 -9.71
CA TYR A 54 5.38 -0.58 -8.67
C TYR A 54 5.92 -1.96 -9.09
N ALA A 55 5.66 -2.38 -10.34
CA ALA A 55 6.21 -3.62 -10.87
C ALA A 55 7.75 -3.64 -10.88
N ALA A 56 8.38 -2.52 -11.26
CA ALA A 56 9.84 -2.39 -11.26
C ALA A 56 10.42 -2.43 -9.83
N LEU A 57 9.80 -1.74 -8.88
CA LEU A 57 10.19 -1.75 -7.46
C LEU A 57 10.05 -3.16 -6.88
N LEU A 58 8.93 -3.84 -7.15
CA LEU A 58 8.70 -5.20 -6.68
C LEU A 58 9.71 -6.19 -7.27
N TRP A 59 10.06 -6.02 -8.54
CA TRP A 59 11.10 -6.79 -9.19
C TRP A 59 12.46 -6.59 -8.51
N LYS A 60 12.86 -5.34 -8.26
CA LYS A 60 14.11 -4.99 -7.57
C LYS A 60 14.17 -5.54 -6.14
N TYR A 61 13.07 -5.45 -5.40
CA TYR A 61 12.98 -6.05 -4.07
C TYR A 61 13.15 -7.57 -4.12
N ARG A 62 12.53 -8.24 -5.09
CA ARG A 62 12.67 -9.69 -5.30
C ARG A 62 14.10 -10.08 -5.63
N GLU A 63 14.78 -9.33 -6.50
CA GLU A 63 16.21 -9.52 -6.81
C GLU A 63 17.07 -9.39 -5.54
N ALA A 64 16.89 -8.31 -4.78
CA ALA A 64 17.64 -8.08 -3.55
C ALA A 64 17.38 -9.16 -2.47
N LYS A 65 16.14 -9.64 -2.36
CA LYS A 65 15.74 -10.75 -1.49
C LYS A 65 16.26 -12.10 -1.95
N ALA A 66 16.47 -12.31 -3.25
CA ALA A 66 17.05 -13.54 -3.79
C ALA A 66 18.58 -13.56 -3.60
N GLN A 67 19.22 -12.39 -3.67
CA GLN A 67 20.68 -12.25 -3.47
C GLN A 67 21.12 -12.37 -2.01
N LYS A 68 20.25 -12.01 -1.06
CA LYS A 68 20.48 -12.30 0.36
C LYS A 68 19.79 -13.63 0.67
N PRO A 69 20.49 -14.77 0.85
CA PRO A 69 19.86 -15.89 1.53
C PRO A 69 19.35 -15.34 2.85
N TYR A 70 18.06 -15.53 3.11
CA TYR A 70 17.49 -15.19 4.40
C TYR A 70 18.24 -16.05 5.41
N THR A 71 19.27 -15.48 6.05
CA THR A 71 19.86 -16.06 7.25
C THR A 71 18.75 -15.95 8.28
N ILE A 72 17.86 -16.94 8.29
CA ILE A 72 16.99 -17.23 9.41
C ILE A 72 18.00 -17.46 10.53
N ASP A 73 18.24 -16.44 11.33
CA ASP A 73 18.93 -16.65 12.58
C ASP A 73 18.00 -17.57 13.38
N ILE A 74 18.43 -18.81 13.58
CA ILE A 74 17.66 -19.91 14.19
C ILE A 74 17.37 -19.61 15.68
N LYS A 75 17.66 -18.38 16.14
CA LYS A 75 17.41 -17.89 17.49
C LYS A 75 16.20 -16.97 17.62
N ASP A 76 15.52 -16.61 16.53
CA ASP A 76 14.30 -15.78 16.62
C ASP A 76 13.11 -16.61 17.15
N PRO A 77 12.55 -16.32 18.33
CA PRO A 77 11.44 -17.05 18.89
C PRO A 77 10.19 -16.78 18.05
N GLN A 78 9.80 -17.77 17.26
CA GLN A 78 8.42 -17.99 16.86
C GLN A 78 7.80 -16.89 15.98
N ARG A 79 8.15 -16.95 14.70
CA ARG A 79 7.30 -16.46 13.60
C ARG A 79 5.85 -16.92 13.87
N PRO A 80 4.87 -16.04 14.05
CA PRO A 80 3.49 -16.46 14.21
C PRO A 80 3.06 -17.15 12.91
N LYS A 81 2.60 -18.39 13.06
CA LYS A 81 2.05 -19.25 12.02
C LYS A 81 1.06 -18.42 11.19
N GLN A 82 1.29 -18.28 9.88
CA GLN A 82 0.31 -17.66 8.98
C GLN A 82 -0.89 -18.61 8.88
N ASN A 83 -1.90 -18.36 9.70
CA ASN A 83 -3.21 -18.95 9.52
C ASN A 83 -3.88 -18.14 8.40
N SER A 84 -3.91 -18.67 7.17
CA SER A 84 -4.82 -18.13 6.15
C SER A 84 -6.24 -18.46 6.60
N ILE A 85 -6.88 -17.52 7.29
CA ILE A 85 -8.32 -17.58 7.50
C ILE A 85 -8.93 -17.29 6.13
N ALA A 86 -9.63 -18.27 5.56
CA ALA A 86 -10.50 -18.03 4.43
C ALA A 86 -11.50 -16.96 4.88
N LEU A 87 -11.49 -15.81 4.22
CA LEU A 87 -12.49 -14.77 4.44
C LEU A 87 -13.79 -15.34 3.88
N ASP A 88 -14.60 -15.95 4.75
CA ASP A 88 -15.93 -16.41 4.39
C ASP A 88 -16.77 -15.17 4.07
N GLY A 89 -17.42 -15.24 2.92
CA GLY A 89 -18.12 -14.10 2.34
C GLY A 89 -19.49 -14.00 2.95
N GLU A 90 -19.66 -13.16 3.98
CA GLU A 90 -20.93 -12.48 4.30
C GLU A 90 -20.80 -11.55 5.50
N GLN A 91 -20.44 -10.29 5.24
CA GLN A 91 -20.80 -9.21 6.14
C GLN A 91 -21.49 -8.10 5.32
N LEU A 92 -22.76 -8.35 5.00
CA LEU A 92 -23.71 -7.33 4.58
C LEU A 92 -23.87 -6.34 5.74
N VAL A 93 -23.35 -5.13 5.57
CA VAL A 93 -23.65 -4.01 6.47
C VAL A 93 -25.07 -3.55 6.16
N HIS A 94 -25.99 -3.79 7.10
CA HIS A 94 -27.29 -3.15 7.15
C HIS A 94 -27.09 -1.71 7.62
N ILE A 95 -27.52 -0.74 6.82
CA ILE A 95 -27.59 0.67 7.18
C ILE A 95 -29.09 0.98 7.35
N ASP A 96 -29.45 1.46 8.52
CA ASP A 96 -30.79 1.94 8.92
C ASP A 96 -31.19 3.22 8.15
#